data_AF-A0A1H5CC15-F1
#
_entry.id   AF-A0A1H5CC15-F1
#
_cell.length_a   1.000
_cell.length_b   1.000
_cell.length_c   1.000
_cell.angle_alpha   90.00
_cell.angle_beta   90.00
_cell.angle_gamma   90.00
#
_symmetry.space_group_name_H-M   'P 1'
#
loop_
_entity.id
_entity.type
_entity.pdbx_description
1 polymer ?
#
loop_
_entity_poly.entity_id
_entity_poly.type
_entity_poly.pdbx_seq_one_letter_code
_entity_poly.pdbx_strand_id
1 'polypeptide(L)'
;MPQSPEPPAAEADDFPVLDPPQGSRITDDFLVRIRSAYALCLRRGLPPAPTIAELAAVSPRTVHKWVYTARARGIMPPGQRGRAG
;
A
#
# COMPACT_ATOMS: atom_id res chain seq x y z
N MET A 1 -13.74 16.07 -36.17
CA MET A 1 -12.78 16.42 -35.10
C MET A 1 -13.34 17.66 -34.41
N PRO A 2 -13.48 17.68 -33.08
CA PRO A 2 -12.64 16.99 -32.12
C PRO A 2 -13.36 15.83 -31.43
N GLN A 3 -12.68 14.69 -31.37
CA GLN A 3 -12.80 13.83 -30.20
C GLN A 3 -12.44 14.74 -29.02
N SER A 4 -13.33 14.91 -28.04
CA SER A 4 -12.83 15.22 -26.71
C SER A 4 -11.97 14.01 -26.34
N PRO A 5 -10.63 14.13 -26.24
CA PRO A 5 -9.92 13.11 -25.51
C PRO A 5 -10.53 13.13 -24.12
N GLU A 6 -10.92 11.96 -23.66
CA GLU A 6 -11.37 11.68 -22.31
C GLU A 6 -10.56 12.50 -21.30
N PRO A 7 -11.18 13.00 -20.20
CA PRO A 7 -10.46 13.74 -19.18
C PRO A 7 -9.17 12.97 -18.86
N PRO A 8 -8.00 13.64 -18.94
CA PRO A 8 -6.73 12.96 -18.78
C PRO A 8 -6.72 12.41 -17.38
N ALA A 9 -6.62 11.09 -17.26
CA ALA A 9 -6.00 10.49 -16.10
C ALA A 9 -6.42 11.12 -14.76
N ALA A 10 -7.72 11.20 -14.50
CA ALA A 10 -8.19 10.66 -13.23
C ALA A 10 -7.98 9.14 -13.29
N GLU A 11 -6.72 8.72 -13.54
CA GLU A 11 -6.19 7.43 -13.18
C GLU A 11 -6.49 7.40 -11.71
N ALA A 12 -7.55 6.67 -11.39
CA ALA A 12 -8.06 6.60 -10.06
C ALA A 12 -6.85 6.40 -9.16
N ASP A 13 -6.62 7.35 -8.26
CA ASP A 13 -5.65 7.26 -7.19
C ASP A 13 -6.24 6.22 -6.17
N ASP A 14 -6.74 5.12 -6.71
CA ASP A 14 -7.41 4.04 -6.04
C ASP A 14 -6.31 3.21 -5.41
N PHE A 15 -6.61 2.75 -4.21
CA PHE A 15 -5.68 1.86 -3.56
C PHE A 15 -5.51 0.60 -4.41
N PRO A 16 -4.28 0.09 -4.55
CA PRO A 16 -4.06 -1.14 -5.30
C PRO A 16 -4.93 -2.25 -4.69
N VAL A 17 -5.47 -3.15 -5.52
CA VAL A 17 -6.25 -4.28 -5.00
C VAL A 17 -5.35 -5.15 -4.12
N LEU A 18 -5.66 -5.14 -2.83
CA LEU A 18 -4.95 -5.88 -1.80
C LEU A 18 -5.71 -7.16 -1.48
N ASP A 19 -5.54 -8.17 -2.33
CA ASP A 19 -6.02 -9.51 -2.01
C ASP A 19 -5.10 -10.14 -0.96
N PRO A 20 -5.61 -10.44 0.26
CA PRO A 20 -4.83 -11.15 1.25
C PRO A 20 -4.45 -12.53 0.68
N PRO A 21 -3.18 -12.97 0.82
CA PRO A 21 -2.79 -14.29 0.32
C PRO A 21 -3.62 -15.36 1.03
N GLN A 22 -4.50 -16.03 0.27
CA GLN A 22 -5.23 -17.20 0.73
C GLN A 22 -4.22 -18.35 0.91
N GLY A 23 -3.70 -18.48 2.13
CA GLY A 23 -2.64 -19.42 2.48
C GLY A 23 -1.38 -18.70 2.93
N SER A 24 -0.70 -19.25 3.94
CA SER A 24 0.35 -18.65 4.77
C SER A 24 1.58 -18.02 4.07
N ARG A 25 1.60 -17.87 2.75
CA ARG A 25 2.75 -17.40 1.98
C ARG A 25 2.56 -15.95 1.53
N ILE A 26 3.19 -15.05 2.27
CA ILE A 26 3.36 -13.65 1.87
C ILE A 26 4.38 -13.61 0.72
N THR A 27 3.93 -13.18 -0.46
CA THR A 27 4.77 -13.01 -1.66
C THR A 27 5.37 -11.61 -1.71
N ASP A 28 6.50 -11.48 -2.40
CA ASP A 28 7.19 -10.18 -2.52
C ASP A 28 6.35 -9.18 -3.33
N ASP A 29 5.65 -9.65 -4.36
CA ASP A 29 4.71 -8.86 -5.15
C ASP A 29 3.60 -8.23 -4.29
N PHE A 30 3.03 -9.02 -3.37
CA PHE A 30 2.03 -8.52 -2.42
C PHE A 30 2.63 -7.44 -1.50
N LEU A 31 3.87 -7.63 -1.04
CA LEU A 31 4.57 -6.65 -0.20
C LEU A 31 4.89 -5.36 -0.96
N VAL A 32 5.16 -5.43 -2.27
CA VAL A 32 5.31 -4.25 -3.15
C VAL A 32 4.00 -3.48 -3.26
N ARG A 33 2.85 -4.17 -3.41
CA ARG A 33 1.53 -3.54 -3.40
C ARG A 33 1.21 -2.87 -2.07
N ILE A 34 1.51 -3.52 -0.95
CA ILE A 34 1.40 -2.92 0.40
C ILE A 34 2.27 -1.66 0.51
N ARG A 35 3.51 -1.68 -0.01
CA ARG A 35 4.40 -0.51 -0.02
C ARG A 35 3.79 0.66 -0.79
N SER A 36 3.21 0.40 -1.96
CA SER A 36 2.54 1.43 -2.76
C SER A 36 1.32 2.00 -2.04
N ALA A 37 0.45 1.15 -1.48
CA ALA A 37 -0.69 1.59 -0.68
C ALA A 37 -0.26 2.42 0.55
N TYR A 38 0.80 1.99 1.24
CA TYR A 38 1.36 2.70 2.39
C TYR A 38 1.87 4.09 2.01
N ALA A 39 2.57 4.21 0.88
CA ALA A 39 3.04 5.49 0.37
C ALA A 39 1.88 6.42 -0.01
N LEU A 40 0.81 5.88 -0.61
CA LEU A 40 -0.41 6.65 -0.92
C LEU A 40 -1.11 7.13 0.35
N CYS A 41 -1.26 6.28 1.37
CA CYS A 41 -1.79 6.69 2.67
C CYS A 41 -0.99 7.86 3.26
N LEU A 42 0.34 7.76 3.26
CA LEU A 42 1.21 8.84 3.76
C LEU A 42 1.05 10.14 2.96
N ARG A 43 0.98 10.06 1.63
CA ARG A 43 0.75 11.23 0.76
C ARG A 43 -0.60 11.89 1.04
N ARG A 44 -1.62 11.09 1.37
CA ARG A 44 -2.98 11.54 1.71
C ARG A 44 -3.14 11.97 3.17
N GLY A 45 -2.11 11.80 4.00
CA GLY A 45 -2.20 12.05 5.45
C GLY A 45 -3.12 11.06 6.19
N LEU A 46 -3.42 9.92 5.58
CA LEU A 46 -4.26 8.87 6.17
C LEU A 46 -3.42 7.89 6.99
N PRO A 47 -3.97 7.35 8.09
CA PRO A 47 -3.28 6.37 8.89
C PRO A 47 -3.13 5.04 8.11
N PRO A 48 -1.90 4.64 7.73
CA PRO A 48 -1.72 3.59 6.72
C PRO A 48 -2.18 2.21 7.19
N ALA A 49 -1.92 1.84 8.43
CA ALA A 49 -2.28 0.52 8.95
C ALA A 49 -3.80 0.26 8.99
N PRO A 50 -4.63 1.14 9.59
CA PRO A 50 -6.08 0.94 9.59
C PRO A 50 -6.69 1.13 8.19
N THR A 51 -6.23 2.09 7.38
CA THR A 51 -6.75 2.25 6.01
C THR A 51 -6.48 1.02 5.15
N ILE A 52 -5.26 0.48 5.18
CA ILE A 52 -4.91 -0.76 4.46
C ILE A 52 -5.69 -1.97 5.01
N ALA A 53 -5.94 -2.00 6.32
CA ALA A 53 -6.71 -3.07 6.96
C ALA A 53 -8.16 -3.09 6.47
N GLU A 54 -8.81 -1.93 6.40
CA GLU A 54 -10.16 -1.78 5.86
C GLU A 54 -10.22 -2.16 4.38
N LEU A 55 -9.27 -1.69 3.58
CA LEU A 55 -9.18 -1.99 2.14
C LEU A 55 -9.01 -3.48 1.85
N ALA A 56 -8.21 -4.17 2.65
CA ALA A 56 -7.97 -5.61 2.50
C ALA A 56 -8.96 -6.46 3.32
N ALA A 57 -9.93 -5.85 4.01
CA ALA A 57 -10.86 -6.52 4.93
C ALA A 57 -10.16 -7.44 5.96
N VAL A 58 -9.00 -7.02 6.45
CA VAL A 58 -8.20 -7.75 7.46
C VAL A 58 -8.05 -6.96 8.75
N SER A 59 -7.53 -7.59 9.80
CA SER A 59 -7.18 -6.87 11.02
C SER A 59 -5.91 -6.00 10.84
N PRO A 60 -5.81 -4.83 11.48
CA PRO A 60 -4.59 -3.99 11.48
C PRO A 60 -3.32 -4.73 11.95
N ARG A 61 -3.49 -5.72 12.84
CA ARG A 61 -2.40 -6.62 13.27
C ARG A 61 -1.77 -7.38 12.10
N THR A 62 -2.59 -7.84 11.15
CA THR A 62 -2.13 -8.52 9.94
C THR A 62 -1.33 -7.56 9.06
N VAL A 63 -1.80 -6.31 8.92
CA VAL A 63 -1.07 -5.27 8.19
C VAL A 63 0.30 -4.97 8.83
N HIS A 64 0.37 -4.86 10.15
CA HIS A 64 1.65 -4.72 10.85
C HIS A 64 2.59 -5.90 10.59
N LYS A 65 2.07 -7.14 10.56
CA LYS A 65 2.86 -8.32 10.20
C LYS A 65 3.37 -8.25 8.75
N TRP A 66 2.57 -7.78 7.81
CA TRP A 66 2.98 -7.57 6.41
C TRP A 66 4.06 -6.50 6.30
N VAL A 67 3.90 -5.35 6.96
CA VAL A 67 4.91 -4.28 7.00
C VAL A 67 6.21 -4.77 7.62
N TYR A 68 6.14 -5.53 8.72
CA TYR A 68 7.32 -6.16 9.33
C TYR A 68 8.00 -7.12 8.35
N THR A 69 7.23 -7.96 7.67
CA THR A 69 7.75 -8.89 6.64
C THR A 69 8.37 -8.12 5.47
N ALA A 70 7.76 -7.04 5.01
CA ALA A 70 8.28 -6.18 3.94
C ALA A 70 9.63 -5.56 4.31
N ARG A 71 9.77 -5.11 5.56
CA ARG A 71 11.03 -4.58 6.10
C ARG A 71 12.09 -5.68 6.24
N ALA A 72 11.72 -6.84 6.78
CA ALA A 72 12.62 -7.98 6.93
C ALA A 72 13.15 -8.48 5.57
N ARG A 73 12.36 -8.38 4.51
CA ARG A 73 12.76 -8.72 3.13
C ARG A 73 13.43 -7.58 2.36
N GLY A 74 13.56 -6.38 2.94
CA GLY A 74 14.16 -5.21 2.28
C GLY A 74 13.30 -4.60 1.15
N ILE A 75 12.04 -5.02 1.00
CA ILE A 75 11.12 -4.54 -0.04
C ILE A 75 10.57 -3.16 0.31
N MET A 76 10.23 -2.98 1.59
CA MET A 76 9.88 -1.67 2.13
C MET A 76 11.14 -1.07 2.75
N PRO A 77 11.42 0.22 2.53
CA PRO A 77 12.55 0.86 3.18
C PRO A 77 12.47 0.61 4.69
N PRO A 78 13.60 0.24 5.35
CA PRO A 78 13.63 0.21 6.81
C PRO A 78 13.19 1.60 7.27
N GLY A 79 12.24 1.66 8.20
CA GLY A 79 11.53 2.89 8.58
C GLY A 79 12.50 4.07 8.58
N GLN A 80 12.28 5.01 7.67
CA GLN A 80 13.24 6.07 7.39
C GLN A 80 13.41 6.90 8.67
N ARG A 81 14.47 6.59 9.43
CA ARG A 81 15.02 7.48 10.46
C ARG A 81 15.67 8.64 9.71
N GLY A 82 14.87 9.55 9.17
CA GLY A 82 15.40 10.56 8.25
C GLY A 82 14.38 11.56 7.73
N ARG A 83 13.65 12.23 8.63
CA ARG A 83 13.45 13.69 8.61
C ARG A 83 12.88 14.14 9.96
N ALA A 84 13.73 14.15 10.98
CA ALA A 84 13.63 15.17 12.02
C ALA A 84 14.45 16.34 11.49
N GLY A 85 13.76 17.29 10.87
CA GLY A 85 14.25 18.63 10.58
C GLY A 85 13.38 19.60 11.34
#